data_AF-A0A524LMX5-F1
#
_entry.id   AF-A0A524LMX5-F1
#
_cell.length_a   1.000
_cell.length_b   1.000
_cell.length_c   1.000
_cell.angle_alpha   90.00
_cell.angle_beta   90.00
_cell.angle_gamma   90.00
#
_symmetry.space_group_name_H-M   'P 1'
#
loop_
_entity.id
_entity.type
_entity.pdbx_description
1 polymer ?
#
loop_
_entity_poly.entity_id
_entity_poly.type
_entity_poly.pdbx_seq_one_letter_code
_entity_poly.pdbx_strand_id
1 'polypeptide(L)' 'MSNRMPTLFIGHGSPTNAIEENEFTDGWRRIAKEIQKPDAILCVSAHWY' A
#
# COMPACT_ATOMS: atom_id res chain seq x y z
N MET A 1 -18.09 -10.49 13.82
CA MET A 1 -17.04 -10.67 12.80
C MET A 1 -15.88 -9.75 13.17
N SER A 2 -14.64 -10.24 13.16
CA SER A 2 -13.48 -9.44 13.59
C SER A 2 -13.30 -8.23 12.66
N ASN A 3 -13.36 -7.01 13.21
CA ASN A 3 -13.06 -5.76 12.50
C ASN A 3 -11.53 -5.56 12.40
N ARG A 4 -10.84 -6.52 11.79
CA ARG A 4 -9.38 -6.47 11.63
C ARG A 4 -9.04 -5.80 10.31
N MET A 5 -8.25 -4.74 10.37
CA MET A 5 -7.72 -4.08 9.18
C MET A 5 -6.77 -5.01 8.42
N PRO A 6 -6.73 -4.94 7.08
CA PRO A 6 -5.83 -5.74 6.28
C PRO A 6 -4.38 -5.31 6.48
N THR A 7 -3.45 -6.22 6.19
CA THR A 7 -2.02 -5.93 6.10
C THR A 7 -1.57 -6.14 4.67
N LEU A 8 -0.82 -5.18 4.13
CA LEU A 8 -0.29 -5.24 2.76
C LEU A 8 1.22 -5.43 2.81
N PHE A 9 1.74 -6.35 2.00
CA PHE A 9 3.16 -6.48 1.72
C PHE A 9 3.43 -5.91 0.33
N ILE A 10 4.17 -4.80 0.26
CA ILE A 10 4.39 -4.05 -0.98
C ILE A 10 5.89 -3.99 -1.27
N GLY A 11 6.28 -4.53 -2.43
CA GLY A 11 7.59 -4.26 -3.01
C GLY A 11 7.60 -2.87 -3.63
N HIS A 12 8.39 -1.95 -3.09
CA HIS A 12 8.42 -0.56 -3.57
C HIS A 12 9.42 -0.31 -4.72
N GLY A 13 10.27 -1.28 -5.07
CA GLY A 13 11.12 -1.25 -6.27
C GLY A 13 11.90 0.07 -6.45
N SER A 14 12.02 0.52 -7.70
CA SER A 14 12.49 1.87 -7.99
C SER A 14 11.43 2.91 -7.61
N PRO A 15 11.83 4.14 -7.22
CA PRO A 15 10.89 5.22 -6.90
C PRO A 15 9.85 5.51 -8.00
N THR A 16 10.18 5.25 -9.27
CA THR A 16 9.29 5.42 -10.42
C THR A 16 8.01 4.59 -10.33
N ASN A 17 8.04 3.42 -9.67
CA ASN A 17 6.85 2.59 -9.44
C ASN A 17 5.76 3.32 -8.65
N ALA A 18 6.13 4.34 -7.87
CA ALA A 18 5.19 5.12 -7.07
C ALA A 18 4.85 6.50 -7.65
N ILE A 19 5.71 7.04 -8.51
CA ILE A 19 5.59 8.41 -9.03
C ILE A 19 4.90 8.44 -10.39
N GLU A 20 5.15 7.45 -11.24
CA GLU A 20 4.63 7.40 -12.61
C GLU A 20 3.32 6.63 -12.71
N GLU A 21 2.56 6.90 -13.77
CA GLU A 21 1.37 6.12 -14.11
C GLU A 21 1.77 4.79 -14.77
N ASN A 22 1.63 3.69 -14.03
CA ASN A 22 2.01 2.35 -14.47
C ASN A 22 1.15 1.25 -13.78
N GLU A 23 1.47 -0.01 -14.07
CA GLU A 23 0.75 -1.16 -13.53
C GLU A 23 0.76 -1.25 -12.00
N PHE A 24 1.81 -0.74 -11.34
CA PHE A 24 1.92 -0.74 -9.88
C PHE A 24 0.97 0.31 -9.28
N THR A 25 1.00 1.54 -9.78
CA THR A 25 0.08 2.59 -9.29
C THR A 25 -1.37 2.23 -9.53
N ASP A 26 -1.69 1.58 -10.65
CA ASP A 26 -3.05 1.10 -10.94
C ASP A 26 -3.47 -0.02 -10.00
N GLY A 27 -2.59 -0.98 -9.75
CA GLY A 27 -2.81 -2.05 -8.78
C GLY A 27 -3.05 -1.52 -7.36
N TRP A 28 -2.23 -0.57 -6.91
CA TRP A 28 -2.37 0.05 -5.59
C TRP A 28 -3.68 0.83 -5.45
N ARG A 29 -4.07 1.60 -6.47
CA ARG A 29 -5.36 2.32 -6.49
C ARG A 29 -6.55 1.38 -6.44
N ARG A 30 -6.47 0.22 -7.12
CA ARG A 30 -7.53 -0.81 -7.06
C ARG A 30 -7.66 -1.37 -5.64
N ILE A 31 -6.54 -1.78 -5.04
CA ILE A 31 -6.51 -2.31 -3.66
C ILE A 31 -7.05 -1.27 -2.67
N ALA A 32 -6.65 0.00 -2.79
CA ALA A 32 -7.11 1.05 -1.90
C ALA A 32 -8.64 1.25 -1.91
N LYS A 33 -9.31 0.96 -3.03
CA LYS A 33 -10.78 1.02 -3.15
C LYS A 33 -11.49 -0.14 -2.44
N GLU A 34 -10.79 -1.25 -2.17
CA GLU A 34 -11.35 -2.44 -1.52
C GLU A 34 -11.18 -2.39 0.01
N ILE A 35 -10.36 -1.48 0.52
CA ILE A 35 -10.04 -1.36 1.95
C ILE A 35 -10.86 -0.22 2.57
N GLN A 36 -11.51 -0.49 3.70
CA GLN A 36 -12.18 0.56 4.48
C GLN A 36 -11.16 1.63 4.91
N LYS A 37 -11.57 2.91 4.94
CA LYS A 37 -10.66 4.00 5.31
C LYS A 37 -10.10 3.79 6.73
N PRO A 38 -8.77 3.65 6.90
CA PRO A 38 -8.17 3.52 8.22
C PRO A 38 -8.10 4.88 8.94
N ASP A 39 -8.15 4.86 10.28
CA ASP A 39 -7.84 6.03 11.10
C ASP A 39 -6.33 6.34 11.11
N ALA A 40 -5.49 5.30 10.94
CA ALA A 40 -4.04 5.40 10.90
C ALA A 40 -3.41 4.29 10.07
N ILE A 41 -2.23 4.56 9.51
CA ILE A 41 -1.42 3.58 8.77
C ILE A 41 -0.10 3.38 9.53
N LEU A 42 0.19 2.13 9.90
CA LEU A 42 1.52 1.74 10.37
C LEU A 42 2.35 1.30 9.17
N CYS A 43 3.39 2.06 8.85
CA CYS A 43 4.36 1.71 7.82
C CYS A 43 5.59 1.06 8.47
N VAL A 44 6.09 -0.02 7.88
CA VAL A 44 7.36 -0.65 8.25
C VAL A 44 8.19 -0.70 6.98
N SER A 45 9.35 -0.05 6.99
CA SER A 45 10.21 0.09 5.80
C SER A 45 11.50 -0.71 5.94
N ALA A 46 11.92 -1.35 4.86
CA ALA A 46 13.22 -2.01 4.76
C ALA A 46 14.40 -1.02 4.81
N HIS A 47 14.15 0.29 4.66
CA HIS A 47 15.18 1.33 4.68
C HIS A 47 15.35 2.01 6.04
N TRP A 48 14.60 1.61 7.07
CA TRP A 48 14.73 2.16 8.42
C TRP A 48 15.51 1.19 9.30
N TYR A 49 16.83 1.41 9.38
CA TYR A 49 17.76 0.70 10.25
C TYR A 49 18.42 1.65 11.25
#